data_AF-A0A3D2UV72-F1
#
_entry.id   AF-A0A3D2UV72-F1
#
_cell.length_a   1.000
_cell.length_b   1.000
_cell.length_c   1.000
_cell.angle_alpha   90.00
_cell.angle_beta   90.00
_cell.angle_gamma   90.00
#
_symmetry.space_group_name_H-M   'P 1'
#
loop_
_entity.id
_entity.type
_entity.pdbx_description
1 polymer ?
#
loop_
_entity_poly.entity_id
_entity_poly.type
_entity_poly.pdbx_seq_one_letter_code
_entity_poly.pdbx_strand_id
1 'polypeptide(L)'
;MIDKINKENSLGRETLPFPVDWVRTQPRKVEDILSGLSVEEQVRTILGLDPYLQQNLLMLSEKAVEVTRSLPVEEIYNLIKEVGKEDSLLVLSMASPDQLQYIFDLEWWQGDKFQPKRALDWIVLLDQCQDPETLEWFLSEDFDQKVVLLQAFFKVYKKDEMTDSYEGVEGLEHFSPDGVYDIFFKVENSKEIRKLLLLLYEKDQRLLHDLLEAVIWYPVTLTVERAYQWRMNRTSERGIPEFQEAMGIYSRLDPETLKLKLPSLQEFPVSRFRLSPRYPLAHLDETLFFTQCLAILENENRLETLRWELVCLANKVIVADGLDLSSMDIRHR
;
A
#
# COMPACT_ATOMS: atom_id res chain seq x y z
N MET A 1 13.30 15.09 41.72
CA MET A 1 13.16 15.84 40.45
C MET A 1 13.67 15.02 39.27
N ILE A 2 13.49 13.69 39.32
CA ILE A 2 13.91 12.72 38.27
C ILE A 2 12.72 11.80 37.88
N ASP A 3 11.64 11.76 38.66
CA ASP A 3 10.41 11.00 38.35
C ASP A 3 9.47 11.66 37.33
N LYS A 4 9.99 12.46 36.39
CA LYS A 4 9.20 13.03 35.29
C LYS A 4 9.60 12.54 33.90
N ILE A 5 10.56 11.60 33.82
CA ILE A 5 11.06 11.08 32.54
C ILE A 5 10.23 9.87 32.04
N ASN A 6 9.39 9.27 32.88
CA ASN A 6 8.52 8.14 32.49
C ASN A 6 7.03 8.52 32.35
N LYS A 7 6.71 9.75 31.95
CA LYS A 7 5.41 10.03 31.33
C LYS A 7 5.52 9.69 29.85
N GLU A 8 5.65 8.40 29.57
CA GLU A 8 5.57 7.86 28.23
C GLU A 8 4.18 8.15 27.66
N ASN A 9 4.13 8.94 26.58
CA ASN A 9 3.07 9.05 25.57
C ASN A 9 1.75 8.30 25.88
N SER A 10 0.86 8.94 26.65
CA SER A 10 -0.43 8.39 27.06
C SER A 10 -1.55 8.51 26.02
N LEU A 11 -1.22 8.71 24.74
CA LEU A 11 -2.17 8.81 23.64
C LEU A 11 -2.21 7.48 22.85
N GLY A 12 -2.63 6.42 23.53
CA GLY A 12 -2.99 5.14 22.92
C GLY A 12 -1.85 4.19 22.56
N ARG A 13 -0.68 4.26 23.22
CA ARG A 13 0.27 3.14 23.21
C ARG A 13 -0.21 2.10 24.22
N GLU A 14 -0.82 1.01 23.75
CA GLU A 14 -0.91 -0.19 24.57
C GLU A 14 0.53 -0.60 24.92
N THR A 15 0.86 -0.58 26.22
CA THR A 15 2.16 -1.04 26.70
C THR A 15 2.33 -2.50 26.31
N LEU A 16 3.43 -2.80 25.62
CA LEU A 16 3.80 -4.17 25.26
C LEU A 16 3.65 -5.10 26.48
N PRO A 17 3.14 -6.33 26.30
CA PRO A 17 2.98 -7.28 27.40
C PRO A 17 4.33 -7.81 27.94
N PHE A 18 5.45 -7.33 27.40
CA PHE A 18 6.81 -7.67 27.77
C PHE A 18 7.76 -6.46 27.57
N PRO A 19 8.93 -6.44 28.23
CA PRO A 19 9.97 -5.44 27.97
C PRO A 19 10.49 -5.50 26.52
N VAL A 20 10.66 -4.33 25.87
CA VAL A 20 11.14 -4.21 24.47
C VAL A 20 12.45 -4.97 24.25
N ASP A 21 13.39 -4.91 25.20
CA ASP A 21 14.69 -5.58 25.11
C ASP A 21 14.58 -7.11 24.95
N TRP A 22 13.45 -7.71 25.32
CA TRP A 22 13.23 -9.15 25.17
C TRP A 22 13.10 -9.58 23.72
N VAL A 23 12.70 -8.69 22.82
CA VAL A 23 12.66 -8.97 21.37
C VAL A 23 14.03 -9.43 20.87
N ARG A 24 15.11 -8.86 21.41
CA ARG A 24 16.49 -9.24 21.07
C ARG A 24 17.10 -10.26 22.02
N THR A 25 16.83 -10.13 23.33
CA THR A 25 17.51 -10.92 24.38
C THR A 25 16.82 -12.23 24.71
N GLN A 26 15.50 -12.33 24.53
CA GLN A 26 14.67 -13.48 24.90
C GLN A 26 13.57 -13.75 23.85
N PRO A 27 13.90 -13.88 22.55
CA PRO A 27 12.92 -13.95 21.46
C PRO A 27 11.89 -15.08 21.65
N ARG A 28 12.33 -16.26 22.13
CA ARG A 28 11.42 -17.38 22.42
C ARG A 28 10.32 -17.06 23.42
N LYS A 29 10.63 -16.25 24.45
CA LYS A 29 9.60 -15.85 25.41
C LYS A 29 8.61 -14.87 24.79
N VAL A 30 9.07 -14.02 23.87
CA VAL A 30 8.20 -13.11 23.12
C VAL A 30 7.30 -13.91 22.19
N GLU A 31 7.83 -14.90 21.47
CA GLU A 31 7.06 -15.85 20.64
C GLU A 31 5.97 -16.55 21.46
N ASP A 32 6.32 -17.09 22.63
CA ASP A 32 5.36 -17.76 23.53
C ASP A 32 4.23 -16.81 23.97
N ILE A 33 4.57 -15.57 24.33
CA ILE A 33 3.58 -14.56 24.74
C ILE A 33 2.68 -14.19 23.56
N LEU A 34 3.26 -13.88 22.40
CA LEU A 34 2.49 -13.50 21.20
C LEU A 34 1.56 -14.62 20.76
N SER A 35 2.02 -15.87 20.80
CA SER A 35 1.22 -17.04 20.42
C SER A 35 -0.04 -17.20 21.28
N GLY A 36 0.05 -16.82 22.56
CA GLY A 36 -1.07 -16.75 23.50
C GLY A 36 -2.11 -15.65 23.20
N LEU A 37 -1.75 -14.62 22.44
CA LEU A 37 -2.64 -13.52 22.07
C LEU A 37 -3.49 -13.88 20.84
N SER A 38 -4.72 -13.35 20.80
CA SER A 38 -5.55 -13.31 19.61
C SER A 38 -4.95 -12.41 18.54
N VAL A 39 -5.41 -12.56 17.29
CA VAL A 39 -4.95 -11.72 16.16
C VAL A 39 -5.25 -10.25 16.43
N GLU A 40 -6.43 -9.94 16.98
CA GLU A 40 -6.79 -8.54 17.32
C GLU A 40 -5.83 -7.95 18.35
N GLU A 41 -5.54 -8.68 19.43
CA GLU A 41 -4.60 -8.24 20.47
C GLU A 41 -3.19 -8.02 19.92
N GLN A 42 -2.72 -8.91 19.04
CA GLN A 42 -1.42 -8.73 18.38
C GLN A 42 -1.41 -7.51 17.46
N VAL A 43 -2.47 -7.30 16.67
CA VAL A 43 -2.60 -6.11 15.82
C VAL A 43 -2.55 -4.84 16.67
N ARG A 44 -3.32 -4.77 17.77
CA ARG A 44 -3.32 -3.61 18.68
C ARG A 44 -1.96 -3.37 19.33
N THR A 45 -1.27 -4.45 19.71
CA THR A 45 0.07 -4.40 20.31
C THR A 45 1.11 -3.87 19.33
N ILE A 46 1.04 -4.25 18.06
CA ILE A 46 2.05 -3.93 17.03
C ILE A 46 1.78 -2.56 16.38
N LEU A 47 0.51 -2.17 16.23
CA LEU A 47 0.10 -0.96 15.52
C LEU A 47 0.70 0.31 16.14
N GLY A 48 1.37 1.14 15.33
CA GLY A 48 1.99 2.40 15.75
C GLY A 48 3.27 2.30 16.59
N LEU A 49 3.87 1.12 16.72
CA LEU A 49 5.23 0.99 17.27
C LEU A 49 6.28 1.51 16.27
N ASP A 50 7.52 1.64 16.75
CA ASP A 50 8.68 1.88 15.88
C ASP A 50 8.73 0.85 14.72
N PRO A 51 9.00 1.27 13.47
CA PRO A 51 8.93 0.38 12.29
C PRO A 51 9.77 -0.88 12.40
N TYR A 52 11.00 -0.77 12.91
CA TYR A 52 11.87 -1.93 13.10
C TYR A 52 11.32 -2.84 14.20
N LEU A 53 10.74 -2.27 15.26
CA LEU A 53 10.08 -3.05 16.29
C LEU A 53 8.82 -3.75 15.76
N GLN A 54 8.01 -3.09 14.93
CA GLN A 54 6.84 -3.69 14.28
C GLN A 54 7.26 -4.92 13.46
N GLN A 55 8.25 -4.76 12.58
CA GLN A 55 8.77 -5.85 11.76
C GLN A 55 9.32 -7.01 12.60
N ASN A 56 10.10 -6.71 13.64
CA ASN A 56 10.65 -7.75 14.53
C ASN A 56 9.54 -8.52 15.27
N LEU A 57 8.47 -7.84 15.71
CA LEU A 57 7.35 -8.51 16.36
C LEU A 57 6.51 -9.34 15.39
N LEU A 58 6.32 -8.87 14.16
CA LEU A 58 5.70 -9.68 13.11
C LEU A 58 6.51 -10.95 12.85
N MET A 59 7.85 -10.87 12.84
CA MET A 59 8.72 -12.04 12.69
C MET A 59 8.59 -13.09 13.79
N LEU A 60 8.34 -12.64 15.02
CA LEU A 60 8.20 -13.52 16.18
C LEU A 60 6.76 -14.05 16.34
N SER A 61 5.84 -13.68 15.46
CA SER A 61 4.46 -14.15 15.52
C SER A 61 4.26 -15.39 14.66
N GLU A 62 3.73 -16.46 15.23
CA GLU A 62 3.25 -17.61 14.46
C GLU A 62 2.03 -17.27 13.57
N LYS A 63 1.37 -16.14 13.84
CA LYS A 63 0.19 -15.64 13.10
C LYS A 63 0.54 -14.45 12.20
N ALA A 64 1.82 -14.27 11.86
CA ALA A 64 2.35 -13.08 11.20
C ALA A 64 1.56 -12.66 9.94
N VAL A 65 1.19 -13.62 9.08
CA VAL A 65 0.39 -13.36 7.87
C VAL A 65 -0.99 -12.81 8.22
N GLU A 66 -1.71 -13.45 9.15
CA GLU A 66 -3.06 -13.01 9.53
C GLU A 66 -3.04 -11.64 10.23
N VAL A 67 -2.01 -11.39 11.05
CA VAL A 67 -1.79 -10.11 11.73
C VAL A 67 -1.46 -9.01 10.72
N THR A 68 -0.50 -9.25 9.82
CA THR A 68 -0.10 -8.30 8.76
C THR A 68 -1.29 -7.91 7.90
N ARG A 69 -2.08 -8.89 7.45
CA ARG A 69 -3.27 -8.65 6.62
C ARG A 69 -4.43 -7.99 7.37
N SER A 70 -4.39 -7.97 8.70
CA SER A 70 -5.40 -7.32 9.55
C SER A 70 -5.02 -5.89 9.95
N LEU A 71 -3.77 -5.48 9.76
CA LEU A 71 -3.34 -4.10 9.97
C LEU A 71 -3.97 -3.15 8.92
N PRO A 72 -4.21 -1.87 9.27
CA PRO A 72 -4.61 -0.86 8.28
C PRO A 72 -3.61 -0.81 7.14
N VAL A 73 -4.10 -0.74 5.90
CA VAL A 73 -3.26 -0.81 4.71
C VAL A 73 -2.29 0.37 4.62
N GLU A 74 -2.75 1.54 5.07
CA GLU A 74 -1.99 2.77 5.16
C GLU A 74 -0.81 2.63 6.14
N GLU A 75 -1.00 1.88 7.22
CA GLU A 75 0.04 1.58 8.20
C GLU A 75 1.09 0.63 7.62
N ILE A 76 0.66 -0.44 6.93
CA ILE A 76 1.58 -1.37 6.25
C ILE A 76 2.40 -0.66 5.19
N TYR A 77 1.76 0.19 4.39
CA TYR A 77 2.49 1.00 3.41
C TYR A 77 3.49 1.92 4.08
N ASN A 78 3.12 2.62 5.16
CA ASN A 78 4.04 3.48 5.88
C ASN A 78 5.23 2.71 6.49
N LEU A 79 4.96 1.54 7.09
CA LEU A 79 5.98 0.63 7.62
C LEU A 79 6.99 0.23 6.54
N ILE A 80 6.53 -0.22 5.38
CA ILE A 80 7.40 -0.60 4.25
C ILE A 80 8.29 0.59 3.82
N LYS A 81 7.73 1.80 3.82
CA LYS A 81 8.45 2.99 3.39
C LYS A 81 9.46 3.50 4.41
N GLU A 82 9.17 3.35 5.71
CA GLU A 82 10.07 3.78 6.80
C GLU A 82 11.24 2.83 7.03
N VAL A 83 11.01 1.51 6.97
CA VAL A 83 12.10 0.52 7.09
C VAL A 83 12.96 0.50 5.81
N GLY A 84 12.34 0.79 4.65
CA GLY A 84 13.01 0.82 3.36
C GLY A 84 12.85 -0.48 2.57
N LYS A 85 13.08 -0.39 1.26
CA LYS A 85 12.72 -1.46 0.30
C LYS A 85 13.36 -2.82 0.63
N GLU A 86 14.68 -2.87 0.83
CA GLU A 86 15.41 -4.13 1.03
C GLU A 86 15.04 -4.82 2.35
N ASP A 87 14.85 -4.04 3.41
CA ASP A 87 14.49 -4.56 4.73
C ASP A 87 13.01 -4.92 4.84
N SER A 88 12.16 -4.39 3.94
CA SER A 88 10.70 -4.62 3.95
C SER A 88 10.24 -5.94 3.32
N LEU A 89 11.14 -6.73 2.70
CA LEU A 89 10.79 -7.93 1.93
C LEU A 89 9.86 -8.89 2.67
N LEU A 90 10.14 -9.11 3.95
CA LEU A 90 9.31 -9.97 4.79
C LEU A 90 7.89 -9.42 4.97
N VAL A 91 7.75 -8.15 5.32
CA VAL A 91 6.42 -7.52 5.51
C VAL A 91 5.66 -7.58 4.18
N LEU A 92 6.36 -7.34 3.07
CA LEU A 92 5.80 -7.39 1.74
C LEU A 92 5.34 -8.80 1.33
N SER A 93 6.08 -9.86 1.71
CA SER A 93 5.67 -11.24 1.42
C SER A 93 4.39 -11.66 2.16
N MET A 94 4.06 -11.01 3.26
CA MET A 94 2.85 -11.31 4.02
C MET A 94 1.62 -10.48 3.61
N ALA A 95 1.81 -9.47 2.74
CA ALA A 95 0.77 -8.54 2.34
C ALA A 95 -0.42 -9.26 1.65
N SER A 96 -1.62 -8.73 1.82
CA SER A 96 -2.79 -9.18 1.05
C SER A 96 -2.80 -8.56 -0.36
N PRO A 97 -3.55 -9.14 -1.32
CA PRO A 97 -3.77 -8.51 -2.63
C PRO A 97 -4.30 -7.06 -2.53
N ASP A 98 -5.21 -6.78 -1.60
CA ASP A 98 -5.74 -5.43 -1.38
C ASP A 98 -4.68 -4.46 -0.84
N GLN A 99 -3.78 -4.95 0.02
CA GLN A 99 -2.65 -4.17 0.51
C GLN A 99 -1.68 -3.84 -0.63
N LEU A 100 -1.33 -4.84 -1.45
CA LEU A 100 -0.51 -4.63 -2.65
C LEU A 100 -1.16 -3.65 -3.63
N GLN A 101 -2.47 -3.78 -3.86
CA GLN A 101 -3.22 -2.87 -4.74
C GLN A 101 -3.09 -1.42 -4.29
N TYR A 102 -3.27 -1.13 -2.99
CA TYR A 102 -3.08 0.21 -2.46
C TYR A 102 -1.65 0.73 -2.65
N ILE A 103 -0.64 -0.12 -2.40
CA ILE A 103 0.77 0.24 -2.62
C ILE A 103 0.98 0.64 -4.08
N PHE A 104 0.48 -0.14 -5.03
CA PHE A 104 0.62 0.14 -6.47
C PHE A 104 -0.14 1.38 -6.91
N ASP A 105 -1.32 1.63 -6.35
CA ASP A 105 -2.07 2.86 -6.59
C ASP A 105 -1.27 4.11 -6.18
N LEU A 106 -0.44 4.02 -5.15
CA LEU A 106 0.44 5.13 -4.74
C LEU A 106 1.76 5.16 -5.50
N GLU A 107 2.33 4.01 -5.80
CA GLU A 107 3.72 3.90 -6.26
C GLU A 107 3.88 3.88 -7.77
N TRP A 108 2.85 3.47 -8.52
CA TRP A 108 2.93 3.36 -9.98
C TRP A 108 2.44 4.63 -10.68
N TRP A 109 1.99 5.63 -9.94
CA TRP A 109 1.35 6.82 -10.50
C TRP A 109 1.91 8.10 -9.87
N GLN A 110 2.08 9.12 -10.69
CA GLN A 110 2.33 10.49 -10.25
C GLN A 110 1.27 11.40 -10.87
N GLY A 111 0.34 11.90 -10.06
CA GLY A 111 -0.88 12.52 -10.57
C GLY A 111 -1.67 11.51 -11.41
N ASP A 112 -1.94 11.87 -12.66
CA ASP A 112 -2.63 11.08 -13.69
C ASP A 112 -1.69 10.24 -14.57
N LYS A 113 -0.38 10.27 -14.32
CA LYS A 113 0.63 9.60 -15.16
C LYS A 113 1.13 8.31 -14.54
N PHE A 114 0.96 7.22 -15.27
CA PHE A 114 1.61 5.94 -14.96
C PHE A 114 3.14 6.06 -15.07
N GLN A 115 3.85 5.38 -14.18
CA GLN A 115 5.30 5.46 -14.01
C GLN A 115 5.94 4.07 -14.23
N PRO A 116 6.27 3.69 -15.48
CA PRO A 116 6.77 2.35 -15.81
C PRO A 116 8.00 1.91 -15.01
N LYS A 117 8.97 2.81 -14.82
CA LYS A 117 10.19 2.50 -14.07
C LYS A 117 9.88 2.16 -12.61
N ARG A 118 9.02 2.95 -11.96
CA ARG A 118 8.61 2.70 -10.57
C ARG A 118 7.85 1.38 -10.46
N ALA A 119 6.96 1.11 -11.40
CA ALA A 119 6.23 -0.15 -11.44
C ALA A 119 7.19 -1.34 -11.58
N LEU A 120 8.17 -1.25 -12.46
CA LEU A 120 9.20 -2.28 -12.62
C LEU A 120 10.01 -2.50 -11.33
N ASP A 121 10.45 -1.42 -10.68
CA ASP A 121 11.21 -1.51 -9.42
C ASP A 121 10.42 -2.28 -8.34
N TRP A 122 9.10 -2.09 -8.28
CA TRP A 122 8.23 -2.81 -7.36
C TRP A 122 8.01 -4.28 -7.75
N ILE A 123 7.89 -4.59 -9.04
CA ILE A 123 7.82 -5.99 -9.51
C ILE A 123 9.12 -6.73 -9.21
N VAL A 124 10.28 -6.08 -9.41
CA VAL A 124 11.59 -6.65 -9.07
C VAL A 124 11.72 -6.87 -7.56
N LEU A 125 11.24 -5.93 -6.74
CA LEU A 125 11.24 -6.09 -5.28
C LEU A 125 10.38 -7.28 -4.84
N LEU A 126 9.19 -7.40 -5.42
CA LEU A 126 8.28 -8.50 -5.11
C LEU A 126 8.81 -9.87 -5.52
N ASP A 127 9.54 -9.96 -6.66
CA ASP A 127 10.17 -11.22 -7.06
C ASP A 127 11.18 -11.73 -6.01
N GLN A 128 11.85 -10.81 -5.31
CA GLN A 128 12.81 -11.13 -4.24
C GLN A 128 12.14 -11.74 -3.01
N CYS A 129 10.84 -11.51 -2.80
CA CYS A 129 10.08 -12.17 -1.73
C CYS A 129 9.94 -13.69 -1.97
N GLN A 130 10.12 -14.17 -3.21
CA GLN A 130 9.96 -15.57 -3.61
C GLN A 130 8.58 -16.18 -3.32
N ASP A 131 7.56 -15.33 -3.11
CA ASP A 131 6.25 -15.70 -2.57
C ASP A 131 5.13 -15.43 -3.62
N PRO A 132 4.09 -16.29 -3.75
CA PRO A 132 2.97 -16.12 -4.67
C PRO A 132 2.11 -14.85 -4.56
N GLU A 133 2.31 -13.94 -3.61
CA GLU A 133 1.40 -12.80 -3.38
C GLU A 133 1.24 -11.91 -4.61
N THR A 134 2.33 -11.74 -5.38
CA THR A 134 2.24 -11.00 -6.66
C THR A 134 1.37 -11.73 -7.66
N LEU A 135 1.49 -13.05 -7.73
CA LEU A 135 0.65 -13.88 -8.57
C LEU A 135 -0.82 -13.80 -8.12
N GLU A 136 -1.10 -13.89 -6.81
CA GLU A 136 -2.43 -13.71 -6.25
C GLU A 136 -3.01 -12.32 -6.55
N TRP A 137 -2.19 -11.27 -6.51
CA TRP A 137 -2.60 -9.95 -6.98
C TRP A 137 -2.92 -9.94 -8.48
N PHE A 138 -2.15 -10.61 -9.33
CA PHE A 138 -2.51 -10.74 -10.75
C PHE A 138 -3.82 -11.50 -10.96
N LEU A 139 -4.17 -12.44 -10.09
CA LEU A 139 -5.44 -13.18 -10.13
C LEU A 139 -6.63 -12.37 -9.56
N SER A 140 -6.38 -11.23 -8.90
CA SER A 140 -7.44 -10.39 -8.31
C SER A 140 -8.22 -9.56 -9.34
N GLU A 141 -9.20 -8.80 -8.87
CA GLU A 141 -9.97 -7.87 -9.69
C GLU A 141 -9.23 -6.53 -9.88
N ASP A 142 -8.59 -6.33 -11.04
CA ASP A 142 -8.24 -5.02 -11.64
C ASP A 142 -7.55 -5.29 -12.99
N PHE A 143 -8.35 -5.60 -14.01
CA PHE A 143 -7.81 -6.01 -15.29
C PHE A 143 -7.13 -4.85 -16.04
N ASP A 144 -7.71 -3.64 -16.01
CA ASP A 144 -7.19 -2.51 -16.78
C ASP A 144 -5.81 -2.06 -16.28
N GLN A 145 -5.57 -2.02 -14.95
CA GLN A 145 -4.25 -1.67 -14.41
C GLN A 145 -3.18 -2.71 -14.78
N LYS A 146 -3.55 -4.00 -14.82
CA LYS A 146 -2.66 -5.08 -15.27
C LYS A 146 -2.32 -4.91 -16.75
N VAL A 147 -3.29 -4.57 -17.59
CA VAL A 147 -3.03 -4.28 -19.01
C VAL A 147 -2.12 -3.06 -19.17
N VAL A 148 -2.33 -1.96 -18.43
CA VAL A 148 -1.43 -0.79 -18.45
C VAL A 148 0.00 -1.18 -18.10
N LEU A 149 0.19 -1.95 -17.03
CA LEU A 149 1.49 -2.45 -16.60
C LEU A 149 2.19 -3.25 -17.71
N LEU A 150 1.49 -4.22 -18.31
CA LEU A 150 2.05 -5.07 -19.37
C LEU A 150 2.30 -4.29 -20.67
N GLN A 151 1.40 -3.38 -21.07
CA GLN A 151 1.59 -2.48 -22.21
C GLN A 151 2.81 -1.57 -22.03
N ALA A 152 3.12 -1.16 -20.80
CA ALA A 152 4.31 -0.40 -20.49
C ALA A 152 5.59 -1.24 -20.60
N PHE A 153 5.53 -2.53 -20.29
CA PHE A 153 6.71 -3.39 -20.20
C PHE A 153 7.07 -4.09 -21.50
N PHE A 154 6.11 -4.43 -22.34
CA PHE A 154 6.40 -5.18 -23.57
C PHE A 154 5.42 -4.88 -24.71
N LYS A 155 5.76 -5.35 -25.91
CA LYS A 155 4.84 -5.52 -27.03
C LYS A 155 4.53 -7.02 -27.17
N VAL A 156 3.33 -7.33 -27.63
CA VAL A 156 2.91 -8.70 -27.91
C VAL A 156 2.45 -8.76 -29.36
N TYR A 157 2.84 -9.82 -30.04
CA TYR A 157 2.39 -10.16 -31.38
C TYR A 157 1.87 -11.59 -31.38
N LYS A 158 0.94 -11.86 -32.29
CA LYS A 158 0.40 -13.20 -32.53
C LYS A 158 0.64 -13.55 -33.99
N LYS A 159 0.90 -14.81 -34.27
CA LYS A 159 1.08 -15.27 -35.66
C LYS A 159 -0.26 -15.31 -36.37
N ASP A 160 -0.73 -14.14 -36.81
CA ASP A 160 -1.93 -13.92 -37.61
C ASP A 160 -1.73 -12.79 -38.61
N GLU A 161 -2.64 -12.68 -39.59
CA GLU A 161 -2.53 -11.72 -40.69
C GLU A 161 -2.54 -10.25 -40.24
N MET A 162 -2.99 -9.96 -39.01
CA MET A 162 -3.17 -8.59 -38.51
C MET A 162 -1.98 -8.10 -37.67
N THR A 163 -1.24 -9.01 -37.04
CA THR A 163 -0.17 -8.67 -36.10
C THR A 163 1.19 -9.28 -36.46
N ASP A 164 1.33 -10.05 -37.53
CA ASP A 164 2.61 -10.63 -38.00
C ASP A 164 3.56 -9.59 -38.68
N SER A 165 3.55 -8.35 -38.19
CA SER A 165 4.53 -7.32 -38.57
C SER A 165 5.30 -6.90 -37.31
N TYR A 166 6.46 -7.54 -37.10
CA TYR A 166 7.37 -7.28 -35.97
C TYR A 166 8.09 -5.92 -36.09
N GLU A 167 7.37 -4.86 -36.47
CA GLU A 167 7.93 -3.52 -36.65
C GLU A 167 8.20 -2.82 -35.32
N GLY A 168 9.39 -2.24 -35.17
CA GLY A 168 9.75 -1.45 -34.00
C GLY A 168 10.00 -2.30 -32.75
N VAL A 169 10.45 -3.55 -32.93
CA VAL A 169 10.97 -4.43 -31.87
C VAL A 169 12.38 -4.95 -32.17
N GLU A 170 13.05 -4.35 -33.15
CA GLU A 170 14.40 -4.74 -33.55
C GLU A 170 15.37 -4.57 -32.37
N GLY A 171 16.06 -5.67 -32.02
CA GLY A 171 17.02 -5.69 -30.91
C GLY A 171 16.39 -5.83 -29.52
N LEU A 172 15.06 -5.89 -29.40
CA LEU A 172 14.40 -6.19 -28.13
C LEU A 172 14.52 -7.67 -27.77
N GLU A 173 14.53 -7.96 -26.48
CA GLU A 173 14.59 -9.32 -25.99
C GLU A 173 13.28 -10.06 -26.27
N HIS A 174 13.36 -11.20 -26.95
CA HIS A 174 12.20 -12.00 -27.34
C HIS A 174 11.91 -13.12 -26.33
N PHE A 175 10.62 -13.41 -26.14
CA PHE A 175 10.09 -14.49 -25.33
C PHE A 175 8.78 -15.01 -25.90
N SER A 176 8.56 -16.32 -25.84
CA SER A 176 7.25 -16.90 -26.13
C SER A 176 6.94 -17.96 -25.07
N PRO A 177 5.92 -17.77 -24.23
CA PRO A 177 5.59 -18.74 -23.17
C PRO A 177 4.98 -20.03 -23.73
N ASP A 178 4.28 -19.97 -24.86
CA ASP A 178 3.44 -21.05 -25.40
C ASP A 178 3.66 -21.34 -26.91
N GLY A 179 4.51 -20.57 -27.59
CA GLY A 179 4.76 -20.66 -29.02
C GLY A 179 3.71 -19.96 -29.90
N VAL A 180 2.65 -19.40 -29.32
CA VAL A 180 1.56 -18.70 -30.01
C VAL A 180 1.75 -17.19 -29.92
N TYR A 181 2.06 -16.68 -28.72
CA TYR A 181 2.30 -15.26 -28.49
C TYR A 181 3.80 -14.97 -28.44
N ASP A 182 4.22 -13.97 -29.20
CA ASP A 182 5.59 -13.47 -29.22
C ASP A 182 5.67 -12.14 -28.46
N ILE A 183 6.44 -12.13 -27.38
CA ILE A 183 6.59 -11.02 -26.43
C ILE A 183 7.97 -10.39 -26.61
N PHE A 184 8.01 -9.07 -26.75
CA PHE A 184 9.23 -8.27 -26.88
C PHE A 184 9.30 -7.22 -25.78
N PHE A 185 10.28 -7.35 -24.89
CA PHE A 185 10.40 -6.48 -23.72
C PHE A 185 10.97 -5.10 -24.09
N LYS A 186 10.27 -4.04 -23.66
CA LYS A 186 10.67 -2.63 -23.77
C LYS A 186 11.56 -2.18 -22.63
N VAL A 187 11.56 -2.94 -21.52
CA VAL A 187 12.25 -2.61 -20.28
C VAL A 187 13.48 -3.48 -20.09
N GLU A 188 14.45 -2.93 -19.36
CA GLU A 188 15.56 -3.70 -18.79
C GLU A 188 15.02 -4.66 -17.71
N ASN A 189 15.78 -5.68 -17.32
CA ASN A 189 15.38 -6.66 -16.30
C ASN A 189 14.08 -7.43 -16.65
N SER A 190 14.02 -8.01 -17.86
CA SER A 190 12.87 -8.81 -18.30
C SER A 190 12.71 -10.13 -17.53
N LYS A 191 13.74 -10.58 -16.81
CA LYS A 191 13.81 -11.90 -16.18
C LYS A 191 12.68 -12.11 -15.16
N GLU A 192 12.46 -11.11 -14.31
CA GLU A 192 11.44 -11.12 -13.27
C GLU A 192 10.03 -11.16 -13.89
N ILE A 193 9.82 -10.39 -14.97
CA ILE A 193 8.56 -10.39 -15.71
C ILE A 193 8.34 -11.73 -16.42
N ARG A 194 9.37 -12.31 -17.06
CA ARG A 194 9.28 -13.64 -17.69
C ARG A 194 8.86 -14.70 -16.67
N LYS A 195 9.47 -14.69 -15.48
CA LYS A 195 9.12 -15.62 -14.39
C LYS A 195 7.65 -15.45 -13.98
N LEU A 196 7.19 -14.23 -13.82
CA LEU A 196 5.78 -13.94 -13.52
C LEU A 196 4.83 -14.45 -14.61
N LEU A 197 5.14 -14.21 -15.90
CA LEU A 197 4.32 -14.69 -17.02
C LEU A 197 4.26 -16.23 -17.06
N LEU A 198 5.38 -16.90 -16.77
CA LEU A 198 5.41 -18.36 -16.67
C LEU A 198 4.56 -18.87 -15.49
N LEU A 199 4.65 -18.22 -14.32
CA LEU A 199 3.80 -18.55 -13.18
C LEU A 199 2.31 -18.36 -13.49
N LEU A 200 1.95 -17.26 -14.19
CA LEU A 200 0.58 -17.05 -14.65
C LEU A 200 0.14 -18.10 -15.66
N TYR A 201 1.00 -18.48 -16.61
CA TYR A 201 0.72 -19.56 -17.56
C TYR A 201 0.46 -20.89 -16.85
N GLU A 202 1.23 -21.23 -15.82
CA GLU A 202 1.03 -22.47 -15.06
C GLU A 202 -0.26 -22.47 -14.23
N LYS A 203 -0.70 -21.29 -13.78
CA LYS A 203 -1.79 -21.13 -12.80
C LYS A 203 -3.14 -20.83 -13.45
N ASP A 204 -3.18 -19.91 -14.41
CA ASP A 204 -4.36 -19.53 -15.17
C ASP A 204 -3.98 -19.06 -16.59
N GLN A 205 -3.90 -20.03 -17.51
CA GLN A 205 -3.63 -19.77 -18.93
C GLN A 205 -4.65 -18.84 -19.57
N ARG A 206 -5.92 -18.94 -19.15
CA ARG A 206 -7.00 -18.14 -19.74
C ARG A 206 -6.78 -16.67 -19.39
N LEU A 207 -6.54 -16.37 -18.12
CA LEU A 207 -6.24 -15.00 -17.70
C LEU A 207 -5.01 -14.43 -18.42
N LEU A 208 -3.93 -15.22 -18.54
CA LEU A 208 -2.75 -14.78 -19.27
C LEU A 208 -3.10 -14.43 -20.73
N HIS A 209 -3.82 -15.30 -21.44
CA HIS A 209 -4.20 -15.04 -22.83
C HIS A 209 -5.11 -13.81 -22.93
N ASP A 210 -6.08 -13.67 -22.03
CA ASP A 210 -6.96 -12.49 -21.99
C ASP A 210 -6.14 -11.19 -21.82
N LEU A 211 -5.15 -11.19 -20.92
CA LEU A 211 -4.22 -10.08 -20.73
C LEU A 211 -3.37 -9.80 -21.98
N LEU A 212 -2.82 -10.83 -22.61
CA LEU A 212 -2.00 -10.68 -23.82
C LEU A 212 -2.82 -10.14 -25.00
N GLU A 213 -4.05 -10.64 -25.19
CA GLU A 213 -4.98 -10.12 -26.19
C GLU A 213 -5.34 -8.66 -25.90
N ALA A 214 -5.58 -8.30 -24.64
CA ALA A 214 -5.83 -6.90 -24.28
C ALA A 214 -4.61 -6.01 -24.55
N VAL A 215 -3.39 -6.49 -24.30
CA VAL A 215 -2.16 -5.74 -24.64
C VAL A 215 -2.06 -5.47 -26.14
N ILE A 216 -2.47 -6.43 -26.99
CA ILE A 216 -2.51 -6.29 -28.45
C ILE A 216 -3.57 -5.28 -28.88
N TRP A 217 -4.81 -5.44 -28.41
CA TRP A 217 -5.97 -4.79 -29.02
C TRP A 217 -6.44 -3.51 -28.33
N TYR A 218 -6.11 -3.30 -27.05
CA TYR A 218 -6.64 -2.15 -26.32
C TYR A 218 -5.82 -0.89 -26.62
N PRO A 219 -6.47 0.24 -27.00
CA PRO A 219 -5.76 1.50 -27.20
C PRO A 219 -5.15 2.02 -25.89
N VAL A 220 -3.83 2.18 -25.85
CA VAL A 220 -3.07 2.55 -24.65
C VAL A 220 -3.69 3.73 -23.89
N THR A 221 -4.04 4.82 -24.59
CA THR A 221 -4.64 6.01 -23.95
C THR A 221 -5.94 5.71 -23.22
N LEU A 222 -6.82 4.88 -23.80
CA LEU A 222 -8.10 4.53 -23.18
C LEU A 222 -7.91 3.57 -22.01
N THR A 223 -6.96 2.63 -22.12
CA THR A 223 -6.63 1.71 -21.02
C THR A 223 -6.08 2.47 -19.81
N VAL A 224 -5.16 3.42 -20.05
CA VAL A 224 -4.57 4.26 -18.99
C VAL A 224 -5.63 5.10 -18.30
N GLU A 225 -6.54 5.73 -19.05
CA GLU A 225 -7.63 6.50 -18.47
C GLU A 225 -8.54 5.63 -17.60
N ARG A 226 -8.94 4.44 -18.08
CA ARG A 226 -9.77 3.52 -17.30
C ARG A 226 -9.09 3.08 -16.01
N ALA A 227 -7.82 2.68 -16.09
CA ALA A 227 -7.03 2.29 -14.92
C ALA A 227 -6.89 3.45 -13.92
N TYR A 228 -6.70 4.68 -14.42
CA TYR A 228 -6.64 5.88 -13.59
C TYR A 228 -7.98 6.13 -12.86
N GLN A 229 -9.12 5.99 -13.54
CA GLN A 229 -10.44 6.14 -12.90
C GLN A 229 -10.68 5.08 -11.82
N TRP A 230 -10.30 3.82 -12.07
CA TRP A 230 -10.38 2.76 -11.07
C TRP A 230 -9.54 3.05 -9.84
N ARG A 231 -8.30 3.50 -10.06
CA ARG A 231 -7.41 3.97 -9.00
C ARG A 231 -8.06 5.11 -8.21
N MET A 232 -8.61 6.13 -8.87
CA MET A 232 -9.25 7.26 -8.20
C MET A 232 -10.40 6.81 -7.29
N ASN A 233 -11.25 5.89 -7.75
CA ASN A 233 -12.31 5.33 -6.91
C ASN A 233 -11.74 4.67 -5.64
N ARG A 234 -10.75 3.79 -5.78
CA ARG A 234 -10.13 3.11 -4.62
C ARG A 234 -9.41 4.06 -3.67
N THR A 235 -8.65 5.03 -4.20
CA THR A 235 -7.87 5.94 -3.36
C THR A 235 -8.74 6.99 -2.68
N SER A 236 -9.82 7.45 -3.33
CA SER A 236 -10.79 8.38 -2.74
C SER A 236 -11.55 7.77 -1.57
N GLU A 237 -11.95 6.50 -1.67
CA GLU A 237 -12.53 5.77 -0.54
C GLU A 237 -11.57 5.76 0.66
N ARG A 238 -10.26 5.77 0.41
CA ARG A 238 -9.18 5.82 1.40
C ARG A 238 -8.71 7.22 1.79
N GLY A 239 -9.51 8.25 1.47
CA GLY A 239 -9.22 9.62 1.87
C GLY A 239 -8.15 10.31 1.03
N ILE A 240 -7.91 9.85 -0.20
CA ILE A 240 -7.05 10.53 -1.18
C ILE A 240 -7.96 11.08 -2.29
N PRO A 241 -8.37 12.35 -2.19
CA PRO A 241 -9.34 12.93 -3.11
C PRO A 241 -8.73 13.26 -4.47
N GLU A 242 -9.59 13.55 -5.45
CA GLU A 242 -9.16 14.13 -6.72
C GLU A 242 -8.65 15.57 -6.54
N PHE A 243 -7.87 16.05 -7.51
CA PHE A 243 -7.23 17.37 -7.42
C PHE A 243 -8.23 18.52 -7.21
N GLN A 244 -9.37 18.51 -7.89
CA GLN A 244 -10.37 19.59 -7.77
C GLN A 244 -10.98 19.64 -6.36
N GLU A 245 -11.33 18.49 -5.81
CA GLU A 245 -11.79 18.38 -4.43
C GLU A 245 -10.69 18.80 -3.44
N ALA A 246 -9.45 18.40 -3.70
CA ALA A 246 -8.29 18.69 -2.87
C ALA A 246 -8.06 20.19 -2.71
N MET A 247 -8.09 20.94 -3.82
CA MET A 247 -7.95 22.40 -3.85
C MET A 247 -8.96 23.13 -2.95
N GLY A 248 -10.10 22.49 -2.65
CA GLY A 248 -11.06 22.99 -1.68
C GLY A 248 -10.47 23.28 -0.29
N ILE A 249 -9.34 22.67 0.08
CA ILE A 249 -8.69 22.89 1.38
C ILE A 249 -8.26 24.35 1.61
N TYR A 250 -7.91 25.06 0.54
CA TYR A 250 -7.50 26.47 0.59
C TYR A 250 -8.67 27.45 0.51
N SER A 251 -9.89 26.93 0.43
CA SER A 251 -11.10 27.75 0.42
C SER A 251 -11.43 28.24 1.83
N ARG A 252 -12.16 29.35 1.91
CA ARG A 252 -12.66 29.84 3.21
C ARG A 252 -13.68 28.85 3.76
N LEU A 253 -13.52 28.49 5.04
CA LEU A 253 -14.51 27.72 5.78
C LEU A 253 -15.80 28.53 5.92
N ASP A 254 -16.91 27.94 5.49
CA ASP A 254 -18.25 28.45 5.77
C ASP A 254 -18.63 28.11 7.23
N PRO A 255 -18.95 29.09 8.09
CA PRO A 255 -19.34 28.83 9.48
C PRO A 255 -20.49 27.82 9.64
N GLU A 256 -21.38 27.69 8.66
CA GLU A 256 -22.46 26.70 8.71
C GLU A 256 -21.94 25.25 8.65
N THR A 257 -20.76 25.02 8.05
CA THR A 257 -20.14 23.68 8.01
C THR A 257 -19.75 23.16 9.41
N LEU A 258 -19.47 24.06 10.36
CA LEU A 258 -19.18 23.68 11.75
C LEU A 258 -20.40 23.12 12.50
N LYS A 259 -21.60 23.29 11.95
CA LYS A 259 -22.85 22.74 12.49
C LYS A 259 -23.20 21.38 11.91
N LEU A 260 -22.43 20.90 10.91
CA LEU A 260 -22.66 19.60 10.31
C LEU A 260 -22.40 18.49 11.34
N LYS A 261 -23.10 17.38 11.16
CA LYS A 261 -22.90 16.19 11.96
C LYS A 261 -21.47 15.70 11.73
N LEU A 262 -20.73 15.47 12.81
CA LEU A 262 -19.41 14.87 12.73
C LEU A 262 -19.52 13.45 12.12
N PRO A 263 -18.57 13.07 11.25
CA PRO A 263 -18.59 11.74 10.68
C PRO A 263 -18.36 10.70 11.78
N SER A 264 -18.93 9.53 11.57
CA SER A 264 -18.73 8.36 12.43
C SER A 264 -17.63 7.46 11.86
N LEU A 265 -17.02 6.63 12.71
CA LEU A 265 -15.99 5.67 12.29
C LEU A 265 -16.46 4.70 11.17
N GLN A 266 -17.77 4.50 11.02
CA GLN A 266 -18.33 3.63 9.97
C GLN A 266 -18.27 4.22 8.57
N GLU A 267 -18.02 5.53 8.47
CA GLU A 267 -17.96 6.27 7.20
C GLU A 267 -16.54 6.29 6.59
N PHE A 268 -15.56 5.67 7.27
CA PHE A 268 -14.16 5.60 6.84
C PHE A 268 -13.78 4.18 6.41
N PRO A 269 -12.65 3.98 5.69
CA PRO A 269 -12.10 2.65 5.46
C PRO A 269 -11.86 1.96 6.79
N VAL A 270 -12.53 0.83 6.99
CA VAL A 270 -12.44 0.10 8.25
C VAL A 270 -11.61 -1.15 8.03
N SER A 271 -10.44 -1.24 8.67
CA SER A 271 -9.71 -2.50 8.80
C SER A 271 -10.56 -3.54 9.56
N ARG A 272 -10.22 -4.83 9.51
CA ARG A 272 -10.98 -5.91 10.16
C ARG A 272 -11.39 -5.59 11.61
N PHE A 273 -10.53 -4.90 12.35
CA PHE A 273 -10.73 -4.52 13.76
C PHE A 273 -11.07 -3.05 13.99
N ARG A 274 -11.43 -2.31 12.94
CA ARG A 274 -11.77 -0.87 12.98
C ARG A 274 -10.68 0.03 13.55
N LEU A 275 -9.44 -0.35 13.32
CA LEU A 275 -8.30 0.42 13.74
C LEU A 275 -7.93 1.42 12.65
N SER A 276 -7.60 2.63 13.06
CA SER A 276 -7.01 3.68 12.24
C SER A 276 -5.48 3.63 12.26
N PRO A 277 -4.81 4.16 11.22
CA PRO A 277 -3.37 4.33 11.21
C PRO A 277 -2.89 5.25 12.34
N ARG A 278 -1.69 4.99 12.87
CA ARG A 278 -1.16 5.72 14.05
C ARG A 278 -0.20 6.83 13.67
N TYR A 279 0.42 6.75 12.50
CA TYR A 279 1.38 7.74 12.02
C TYR A 279 0.90 9.21 12.09
N PRO A 280 -0.38 9.59 11.88
CA PRO A 280 -0.79 11.00 11.93
C PRO A 280 -0.59 11.67 13.29
N LEU A 281 -0.56 10.89 14.37
CA LEU A 281 -0.42 11.37 15.73
C LEU A 281 0.87 10.88 16.40
N ALA A 282 1.78 10.25 15.64
CA ALA A 282 3.01 9.67 16.19
C ALA A 282 3.98 10.73 16.74
N HIS A 283 3.98 11.94 16.16
CA HIS A 283 4.91 13.02 16.46
C HIS A 283 4.21 14.30 16.93
N LEU A 284 3.30 14.18 17.91
CA LEU A 284 2.63 15.34 18.49
C LEU A 284 3.53 16.08 19.49
N ASP A 285 3.62 17.40 19.34
CA ASP A 285 4.17 18.27 20.39
C ASP A 285 3.14 18.43 21.51
N GLU A 286 3.51 18.04 22.74
CA GLU A 286 2.68 18.11 23.95
C GLU A 286 2.26 19.54 24.30
N THR A 287 2.98 20.55 23.82
CA THR A 287 2.67 21.95 24.09
C THR A 287 1.48 22.46 23.26
N LEU A 288 1.10 21.78 22.18
CA LEU A 288 0.01 22.19 21.32
C LEU A 288 -1.34 22.00 22.00
N PHE A 289 -2.23 22.99 21.83
CA PHE A 289 -3.61 22.94 22.34
C PHE A 289 -4.36 21.70 21.84
N PHE A 290 -4.14 21.32 20.58
CA PHE A 290 -4.75 20.12 19.99
C PHE A 290 -4.34 18.85 20.75
N THR A 291 -3.05 18.68 21.05
CA THR A 291 -2.53 17.54 21.81
C THR A 291 -3.14 17.48 23.22
N GLN A 292 -3.30 18.63 23.87
CA GLN A 292 -3.94 18.71 25.18
C GLN A 292 -5.42 18.33 25.13
N CYS A 293 -6.15 18.70 24.08
CA CYS A 293 -7.53 18.28 23.87
C CYS A 293 -7.64 16.76 23.66
N LEU A 294 -6.74 16.19 22.84
CA LEU A 294 -6.71 14.74 22.62
C LEU A 294 -6.47 13.97 23.92
N ALA A 295 -5.61 14.48 24.81
CA ALA A 295 -5.30 13.82 26.08
C ALA A 295 -6.49 13.75 27.06
N ILE A 296 -7.53 14.56 26.86
CA ILE A 296 -8.75 14.58 27.70
C ILE A 296 -9.89 13.78 27.03
N LEU A 297 -9.71 13.35 25.79
CA LEU A 297 -10.74 12.63 25.03
C LEU A 297 -10.87 11.17 25.52
N GLU A 298 -11.96 10.87 26.24
CA GLU A 298 -12.22 9.52 26.76
C GLU A 298 -12.84 8.56 25.72
N ASN A 299 -13.40 9.11 24.63
CA ASN A 299 -14.09 8.30 23.63
C ASN A 299 -13.12 7.75 22.58
N GLU A 300 -12.73 6.48 22.73
CA GLU A 300 -11.85 5.77 21.81
C GLU A 300 -12.33 5.80 20.36
N ASN A 301 -13.63 5.58 20.10
CA ASN A 301 -14.17 5.63 18.74
C ASN A 301 -13.98 7.03 18.12
N ARG A 302 -14.12 8.10 18.91
CA ARG A 302 -13.88 9.46 18.41
C ARG A 302 -12.39 9.69 18.15
N LEU A 303 -11.49 9.12 18.96
CA LEU A 303 -10.06 9.19 18.72
C LEU A 303 -9.67 8.46 17.42
N GLU A 304 -10.22 7.27 17.18
CA GLU A 304 -10.06 6.54 15.91
C GLU A 304 -10.59 7.33 14.71
N THR A 305 -11.76 7.96 14.85
CA THR A 305 -12.30 8.83 13.79
C THR A 305 -11.40 10.04 13.53
N LEU A 306 -10.88 10.70 14.58
CA LEU A 306 -9.98 11.84 14.42
C LEU A 306 -8.68 11.48 13.70
N ARG A 307 -8.12 10.30 13.97
CA ARG A 307 -6.94 9.80 13.24
C ARG A 307 -7.24 9.69 11.74
N TRP A 308 -8.38 9.12 11.37
CA TRP A 308 -8.81 9.06 9.97
C TRP A 308 -9.05 10.45 9.35
N GLU A 309 -9.74 11.34 10.06
CA GLU A 309 -9.94 12.74 9.61
C GLU A 309 -8.59 13.42 9.31
N LEU A 310 -7.57 13.18 10.14
CA LEU A 310 -6.22 13.70 9.93
C LEU A 310 -5.49 13.04 8.76
N VAL A 311 -5.64 11.73 8.55
CA VAL A 311 -5.13 11.05 7.34
C VAL A 311 -5.71 11.69 6.09
N CYS A 312 -7.04 11.83 6.02
CA CYS A 312 -7.72 12.44 4.88
C CYS A 312 -7.28 13.89 4.68
N LEU A 313 -7.14 14.66 5.77
CA LEU A 313 -6.69 16.04 5.72
C LEU A 313 -5.26 16.15 5.17
N ALA A 314 -4.33 15.33 5.66
CA ALA A 314 -2.95 15.32 5.19
C ALA A 314 -2.87 14.95 3.70
N ASN A 315 -3.56 13.88 3.29
CA ASN A 315 -3.63 13.48 1.88
C ASN A 315 -4.21 14.60 1.00
N LYS A 316 -5.24 15.30 1.49
CA LYS A 316 -5.86 16.42 0.78
C LYS A 316 -4.86 17.56 0.53
N VAL A 317 -4.03 17.89 1.52
CA VAL A 317 -2.96 18.90 1.36
C VAL A 317 -1.92 18.45 0.35
N ILE A 318 -1.44 17.20 0.44
CA ILE A 318 -0.45 16.63 -0.48
C ILE A 318 -0.94 16.71 -1.94
N VAL A 319 -2.20 16.31 -2.17
CA VAL A 319 -2.80 16.37 -3.51
C VAL A 319 -2.98 17.81 -3.98
N ALA A 320 -3.47 18.71 -3.12
CA ALA A 320 -3.67 20.12 -3.47
C ALA A 320 -2.35 20.83 -3.83
N ASP A 321 -1.25 20.46 -3.18
CA ASP A 321 0.08 21.00 -3.47
C ASP A 321 0.77 20.34 -4.68
N GLY A 322 0.12 19.36 -5.32
CA GLY A 322 0.68 18.62 -6.46
C GLY A 322 1.91 17.80 -6.08
N LEU A 323 2.02 17.40 -4.82
CA LEU A 323 3.14 16.66 -4.28
C LEU A 323 2.97 15.15 -4.50
N ASP A 324 4.09 14.43 -4.51
CA ASP A 324 4.08 12.98 -4.69
C ASP A 324 3.69 12.26 -3.39
N LEU A 325 2.51 11.62 -3.38
CA LEU A 325 1.96 10.84 -2.26
C LEU A 325 2.87 9.70 -1.79
N SER A 326 3.79 9.25 -2.64
CA SER A 326 4.73 8.18 -2.32
C SER A 326 6.05 8.67 -1.72
N SER A 327 6.27 9.98 -1.69
CA SER A 327 7.49 10.57 -1.15
C SER A 327 7.46 10.55 0.38
N MET A 328 8.51 9.99 0.98
CA MET A 328 8.65 9.93 2.43
C MET A 328 8.85 11.30 3.06
N ASP A 329 9.66 12.16 2.44
CA ASP A 329 9.90 13.52 2.93
C ASP A 329 8.60 14.34 3.01
N ILE A 330 7.66 14.10 2.09
CA ILE A 330 6.38 14.78 2.06
C ILE A 330 5.45 14.25 3.15
N ARG A 331 5.49 12.95 3.45
CA ARG A 331 4.70 12.33 4.52
C ARG A 331 5.14 12.73 5.93
N HIS A 332 6.38 13.17 6.10
CA HIS A 332 6.90 13.68 7.37
C HIS A 332 6.75 15.19 7.56
N ARG A 333 6.33 15.93 6.52
CA ARG A 333 6.01 17.37 6.62
C ARG A 333 4.64 17.58 7.23
#